data_AF-A0AAV1YL45-F1
#
_entry.id   AF-A0AAV1YL45-F1
#
_cell.length_a   1.000
_cell.length_b   1.000
_cell.length_c   1.000
_cell.angle_alpha   90.00
_cell.angle_beta   90.00
_cell.angle_gamma   90.00
#
_symmetry.space_group_name_H-M   'P 1'
#
loop_
_entity.id
_entity.type
_entity.pdbx_description
1 polymer ?
#
loop_
_entity_poly.entity_id
_entity_poly.type
_entity_poly.pdbx_seq_one_letter_code
_entity_poly.pdbx_strand_id
1 'polypeptide(L)'
;MQQHQNPTTLDSDPQLPQIKIHHPSSPHHHPSSAATPTPTAGARRKIGVAVDLSDESAYAVRWAVQQYIRPGDAVILLHVSPTNVLFGADWGSIDLSINTDPNTDEETVNSVNHSDLSKRKLEDDFDAFTATKSADLAKPLKDAQIPYKIHIVKDHDMKERLCLEVERLGLSAVIMGSRGFGAVRRGSEGKLGSVSDYCVHHCVCPVVVVRYPDDNDSVEVGTAGAAATSPVVVVKKGHEGEAVIKPVDEHKKED
;
A
#
# COMPACT_ATOMS: atom_id res chain seq x y z
N MET A 1 54.05 -7.84 71.77
CA MET A 1 53.68 -6.72 72.67
C MET A 1 53.36 -5.51 71.81
N GLN A 2 52.27 -4.81 72.16
CA GLN A 2 52.02 -3.35 72.02
C GLN A 2 52.20 -2.72 70.62
N GLN A 3 51.13 -2.31 69.94
CA GLN A 3 50.25 -1.13 70.15
C GLN A 3 50.72 0.14 69.43
N HIS A 4 49.76 0.71 68.68
CA HIS A 4 49.48 2.13 68.43
C HIS A 4 50.23 2.93 67.34
N GLN A 5 49.36 3.47 66.46
CA GLN A 5 49.29 4.84 65.91
C GLN A 5 50.07 5.23 64.64
N ASN A 6 49.28 5.48 63.58
CA ASN A 6 49.53 6.47 62.53
C ASN A 6 49.60 7.89 63.14
N PRO A 7 50.27 8.85 62.47
CA PRO A 7 49.46 9.89 61.82
C PRO A 7 50.04 10.47 60.51
N THR A 8 49.11 10.92 59.63
CA THR A 8 49.12 12.16 58.78
C THR A 8 50.37 12.50 57.94
N THR A 9 50.34 12.91 56.66
CA THR A 9 49.36 13.68 55.87
C THR A 9 49.99 13.97 54.48
N LEU A 10 49.13 14.32 53.50
CA LEU A 10 49.41 15.08 52.27
C LEU A 10 50.11 14.32 51.13
N ASP A 11 49.38 13.96 50.06
CA ASP A 11 49.29 14.88 48.92
C ASP A 11 48.15 14.53 47.94
N SER A 12 47.25 15.50 47.85
CA SER A 12 46.33 15.92 46.78
C SER A 12 46.26 15.15 45.45
N ASP A 13 45.06 14.66 45.16
CA ASP A 13 44.56 14.17 43.88
C ASP A 13 44.15 15.35 42.96
N PRO A 14 44.46 15.39 41.66
CA PRO A 14 43.72 16.24 40.74
C PRO A 14 42.42 15.54 40.33
N GLN A 15 41.38 15.73 41.13
CA GLN A 15 40.03 15.26 40.85
C GLN A 15 39.50 15.94 39.57
N LEU A 16 39.31 15.16 38.51
CA LEU A 16 38.65 15.62 37.28
C LEU A 16 37.25 16.14 37.60
N PRO A 17 36.81 17.27 37.01
CA PRO A 17 35.49 17.82 37.26
C PRO A 17 34.42 16.81 36.83
N GLN A 18 33.61 16.37 37.78
CA GLN A 18 32.48 15.49 37.53
C GLN A 18 31.37 16.32 36.87
N ILE A 19 31.33 16.31 35.54
CA ILE A 19 30.27 16.95 34.76
C ILE A 19 28.97 16.18 35.02
N LYS A 20 28.13 16.72 35.91
CA LYS A 20 26.75 16.25 36.08
C LYS A 20 25.92 16.74 34.91
N ILE A 21 25.78 15.91 33.88
CA ILE A 21 24.84 16.16 32.79
C ILE A 21 23.43 15.96 33.35
N HIS A 22 22.70 17.05 33.57
CA HIS A 22 21.29 17.00 33.92
C HIS A 22 20.52 16.63 32.64
N HIS A 23 20.13 15.36 32.51
CA HIS A 23 19.17 14.97 31.47
C HIS A 23 17.83 15.62 31.84
N PRO A 24 17.25 16.53 31.04
CA PRO A 24 15.84 16.86 31.23
C PRO A 24 15.04 15.57 31.04
N SER A 25 14.10 15.30 31.96
CA SER A 25 13.19 14.17 31.83
C SER A 25 12.58 14.19 30.44
N SER A 26 12.83 13.14 29.64
CA SER A 26 12.20 12.96 28.34
C SER A 26 10.68 13.14 28.51
N PRO A 27 10.01 13.93 27.67
CA PRO A 27 8.56 14.04 27.74
C PRO A 27 7.98 12.65 27.48
N HIS A 28 7.54 11.99 28.54
CA HIS A 28 6.69 10.83 28.44
C HIS A 28 5.40 11.31 27.79
N HIS A 29 5.27 11.05 26.49
CA HIS A 29 4.00 11.16 25.79
C HIS A 29 3.06 10.10 26.36
N HIS A 30 2.41 10.41 27.48
CA HIS A 30 1.18 9.74 27.85
C HIS A 30 0.14 10.13 26.80
N PRO A 31 -0.44 9.18 26.04
CA PRO A 31 -1.58 9.51 25.18
C PRO A 31 -2.81 9.68 26.07
N SER A 32 -2.88 10.81 26.77
CA SER A 32 -4.12 11.31 27.37
C SER A 32 -4.76 12.31 26.41
N SER A 33 -5.00 11.85 25.19
CA SER A 33 -6.08 12.39 24.36
C SER A 33 -7.09 11.27 24.28
N ALA A 34 -8.34 11.53 24.62
CA ALA A 34 -9.45 10.65 24.28
C ALA A 34 -9.52 10.56 22.74
N ALA A 35 -8.67 9.71 22.18
CA ALA A 35 -8.74 9.32 20.80
C ALA A 35 -10.03 8.54 20.69
N THR A 36 -10.97 9.05 19.89
CA THR A 36 -12.12 8.27 19.42
C THR A 36 -11.57 6.89 19.06
N PRO A 37 -12.05 5.79 19.69
CA PRO A 37 -11.49 4.48 19.46
C PRO A 37 -11.56 4.23 17.96
N THR A 38 -10.39 4.04 17.34
CA THR A 38 -10.34 3.74 15.91
C THR A 38 -11.17 2.47 15.70
N PRO A 39 -11.89 2.33 14.57
CA PRO A 39 -12.75 1.17 14.32
C PRO A 39 -12.06 -0.19 14.53
N THR A 40 -10.73 -0.20 14.50
CA THR A 40 -9.87 -1.37 14.64
C THR A 40 -9.29 -1.60 16.05
N ALA A 41 -9.53 -0.71 17.03
CA ALA A 41 -8.87 -0.74 18.34
C ALA A 41 -9.27 -1.95 19.22
N GLY A 42 -10.49 -2.48 19.05
CA GLY A 42 -10.98 -3.66 19.77
C GLY A 42 -10.75 -5.00 19.06
N ALA A 43 -10.03 -4.99 17.92
CA ALA A 43 -9.86 -6.18 17.11
C ALA A 43 -8.88 -7.18 17.73
N ARG A 44 -9.18 -8.47 17.61
CA ARG A 44 -8.29 -9.55 18.05
C ARG A 44 -7.05 -9.66 17.17
N ARG A 45 -7.23 -9.44 15.87
CA ARG A 45 -6.16 -9.40 14.86
C ARG A 45 -6.39 -8.23 13.93
N LYS A 46 -5.29 -7.60 13.49
CA LYS A 46 -5.30 -6.56 12.46
C LYS A 46 -4.74 -7.17 11.18
N ILE A 47 -5.55 -7.27 10.14
CA ILE A 47 -5.16 -7.84 8.85
C ILE A 47 -4.90 -6.71 7.87
N GLY A 48 -3.69 -6.66 7.31
CA GLY A 48 -3.35 -5.73 6.24
C GLY A 48 -3.85 -6.23 4.90
N VAL A 49 -4.39 -5.35 4.08
CA VAL A 49 -4.51 -5.59 2.64
C VAL A 49 -3.75 -4.49 1.92
N ALA A 50 -2.64 -4.84 1.26
CA ALA A 50 -1.86 -3.90 0.48
C ALA A 50 -2.56 -3.64 -0.86
N VAL A 51 -2.79 -2.35 -1.16
CA VAL A 51 -3.52 -1.93 -2.35
C VAL A 51 -2.75 -0.88 -3.14
N ASP A 52 -2.84 -0.95 -4.46
CA ASP A 52 -2.17 -0.05 -5.41
C ASP A 52 -3.15 0.51 -6.45
N LEU A 53 -4.46 0.50 -6.11
CA LEU A 53 -5.56 1.02 -6.91
C LEU A 53 -5.79 0.27 -8.24
N SER A 54 -5.14 -0.88 -8.44
CA SER A 54 -5.36 -1.80 -9.56
C SER A 54 -6.56 -2.73 -9.36
N ASP A 55 -7.00 -3.38 -10.44
CA ASP A 55 -8.05 -4.41 -10.38
C ASP A 55 -7.58 -5.67 -9.64
N GLU A 56 -6.29 -5.99 -9.70
CA GLU A 56 -5.64 -7.06 -8.95
C GLU A 56 -5.73 -6.83 -7.45
N SER A 57 -5.43 -5.61 -7.00
CA SER A 57 -5.59 -5.25 -5.58
C SER A 57 -7.06 -5.23 -5.16
N ALA A 58 -7.96 -4.78 -6.03
CA ALA A 58 -9.40 -4.83 -5.78
C ALA A 58 -9.91 -6.27 -5.63
N TYR A 59 -9.40 -7.19 -6.44
CA TYR A 59 -9.69 -8.61 -6.32
C TYR A 59 -9.13 -9.19 -5.02
N ALA A 60 -7.91 -8.83 -4.62
CA ALA A 60 -7.33 -9.27 -3.36
C ALA A 60 -8.18 -8.85 -2.15
N VAL A 61 -8.75 -7.63 -2.16
CA VAL A 61 -9.70 -7.20 -1.11
C VAL A 61 -10.95 -8.07 -1.08
N ARG A 62 -11.57 -8.33 -2.24
CA ARG A 62 -12.76 -9.20 -2.32
C ARG A 62 -12.45 -10.63 -1.86
N TRP A 63 -11.33 -11.18 -2.28
CA TRP A 63 -10.86 -12.50 -1.88
C TRP A 63 -10.63 -12.58 -0.37
N ALA A 64 -10.00 -11.55 0.22
CA ALA A 64 -9.76 -11.48 1.66
C ALA A 64 -11.07 -11.57 2.45
N VAL A 65 -12.06 -10.73 2.07
CA VAL A 65 -13.39 -10.70 2.69
C VAL A 65 -14.06 -12.07 2.66
N GLN A 66 -13.95 -12.79 1.54
CA GLN A 66 -14.66 -14.06 1.34
C GLN A 66 -13.94 -15.26 1.97
N GLN A 67 -12.60 -15.26 2.00
CA GLN A 67 -11.82 -16.49 2.25
C GLN A 67 -10.90 -16.41 3.47
N TYR A 68 -10.49 -15.22 3.91
CA TYR A 68 -9.45 -15.07 4.92
C TYR A 68 -9.95 -14.44 6.22
N ILE A 69 -10.74 -13.38 6.11
CA ILE A 69 -11.20 -12.59 7.25
C ILE A 69 -12.17 -13.39 8.12
N ARG A 70 -11.99 -13.30 9.44
CA ARG A 70 -12.79 -14.03 10.44
C ARG A 70 -13.46 -13.07 11.43
N PRO A 71 -14.51 -13.50 12.16
CA PRO A 71 -15.10 -12.70 13.22
C PRO A 71 -14.06 -12.24 14.25
N GLY A 72 -14.06 -10.94 14.55
CA GLY A 72 -13.11 -10.31 15.47
C GLY A 72 -11.82 -9.79 14.82
N ASP A 73 -11.64 -9.99 13.52
CA ASP A 73 -10.60 -9.31 12.75
C ASP A 73 -11.02 -7.88 12.40
N ALA A 74 -10.04 -6.99 12.27
CA ALA A 74 -10.22 -5.72 11.60
C ALA A 74 -9.22 -5.57 10.46
N VAL A 75 -9.64 -4.87 9.41
CA VAL A 75 -8.85 -4.72 8.18
C VAL A 75 -8.19 -3.34 8.11
N ILE A 76 -6.93 -3.30 7.69
CA ILE A 76 -6.24 -2.06 7.33
C ILE A 76 -5.92 -2.11 5.84
N LEU A 77 -6.63 -1.30 5.05
CA LEU A 77 -6.28 -1.08 3.65
C LEU A 77 -5.05 -0.17 3.61
N LEU A 78 -3.92 -0.71 3.18
CA LEU A 78 -2.62 -0.07 3.22
C LEU A 78 -2.20 0.31 1.80
N HIS A 79 -2.13 1.61 1.52
CA HIS A 79 -1.69 2.13 0.23
C HIS A 79 -0.44 2.99 0.42
N VAL A 80 0.59 2.72 -0.38
CA VAL A 80 1.75 3.60 -0.50
C VAL A 80 1.59 4.40 -1.78
N SER A 81 1.34 5.69 -1.62
CA SER A 81 1.25 6.67 -2.70
C SER A 81 2.67 7.13 -3.05
N PRO A 82 3.13 6.98 -4.31
CA PRO A 82 4.41 7.51 -4.74
C PRO A 82 4.49 9.02 -4.51
N THR A 83 5.63 9.51 -4.03
CA THR A 83 5.88 10.95 -3.92
C THR A 83 7.23 11.33 -4.50
N ASN A 84 7.25 12.45 -5.22
CA ASN A 84 8.48 13.08 -5.73
C ASN A 84 8.98 14.18 -4.77
N VAL A 85 8.31 14.38 -3.62
CA VAL A 85 8.67 15.38 -2.63
C VAL A 85 9.63 14.73 -1.64
N LEU A 86 10.93 14.98 -1.83
CA LEU A 86 11.93 14.67 -0.80
C LEU A 86 11.74 15.68 0.34
N PHE A 87 11.28 15.21 1.51
CA PHE A 87 11.08 16.09 2.67
C PHE A 87 12.38 16.86 3.00
N GLY A 88 12.32 18.19 2.97
CA GLY A 88 13.38 19.05 3.52
C GLY A 88 14.55 19.41 2.59
N ALA A 89 14.45 19.13 1.29
CA ALA A 89 15.45 19.55 0.31
C ALA A 89 14.83 20.51 -0.71
N ASP A 90 14.97 21.81 -0.47
CA ASP A 90 14.82 22.88 -1.45
C ASP A 90 16.06 22.98 -2.37
N TRP A 91 16.78 21.88 -2.60
CA TRP A 91 18.03 21.81 -3.37
C TRP A 91 17.90 22.11 -4.87
N GLY A 92 16.88 22.85 -5.27
CA GLY A 92 16.53 23.09 -6.66
C GLY A 92 15.91 21.82 -7.23
N SER A 93 14.63 21.89 -7.55
CA SER A 93 14.04 20.93 -8.48
C SER A 93 14.78 21.07 -9.81
N ILE A 94 15.86 20.33 -10.01
CA ILE A 94 16.30 20.01 -11.36
C ILE A 94 15.19 19.17 -11.96
N ASP A 95 14.40 19.82 -12.79
CA ASP A 95 13.47 19.16 -13.67
C ASP A 95 14.25 18.13 -14.50
N LEU A 96 13.95 16.85 -14.29
CA LEU A 96 14.51 15.76 -15.08
C LEU A 96 13.84 15.66 -16.47
N SER A 97 13.14 16.70 -16.93
CA SER A 97 12.81 16.92 -18.33
C SER A 97 14.06 17.27 -19.16
N ILE A 98 15.07 16.38 -19.15
CA ILE A 98 16.08 16.35 -20.20
C ILE A 98 15.37 15.88 -21.47
N ASN A 99 14.83 16.84 -22.23
CA ASN A 99 14.95 17.01 -23.68
C ASN A 99 13.91 18.04 -24.16
N THR A 100 14.33 19.27 -24.47
CA THR A 100 14.32 19.83 -25.85
C THR A 100 14.53 21.36 -25.83
N ASP A 101 15.40 21.80 -26.73
CA ASP A 101 15.72 23.14 -27.23
C ASP A 101 16.66 24.09 -26.45
N PRO A 102 17.85 24.43 -27.03
CA PRO A 102 18.82 25.35 -26.43
C PRO A 102 18.60 26.83 -26.81
N ASN A 103 17.42 27.23 -27.31
CA ASN A 103 17.18 28.58 -27.80
C ASN A 103 15.90 29.20 -27.21
N THR A 104 15.94 29.65 -25.95
CA THR A 104 14.97 30.66 -25.50
C THR A 104 15.60 31.57 -24.44
N ASP A 105 15.75 32.84 -24.79
CA ASP A 105 16.33 33.89 -23.98
C ASP A 105 15.41 34.34 -22.83
N GLU A 106 16.06 34.68 -21.71
CA GLU A 106 15.70 35.57 -20.60
C GLU A 106 14.23 36.01 -20.40
N GLU A 107 13.48 35.26 -19.58
CA GLU A 107 12.34 35.78 -18.80
C GLU A 107 12.13 34.93 -17.51
N THR A 108 13.18 34.82 -16.68
CA THR A 108 13.31 33.81 -15.61
C THR A 108 12.96 34.27 -14.19
N VAL A 109 12.03 35.21 -14.00
CA VAL A 109 11.64 35.66 -12.63
C VAL A 109 10.15 35.51 -12.31
N ASN A 110 9.27 35.32 -13.31
CA ASN A 110 7.85 35.07 -13.03
C ASN A 110 7.47 33.58 -12.99
N SER A 111 8.15 32.71 -13.73
CA SER A 111 7.73 31.31 -13.95
C SER A 111 7.74 30.39 -12.72
N VAL A 112 8.37 30.79 -11.61
CA VAL A 112 8.49 29.96 -10.39
C VAL A 112 7.14 29.83 -9.66
N ASN A 113 6.30 30.87 -9.67
CA ASN A 113 5.01 30.82 -8.98
C ASN A 113 3.96 29.97 -9.74
N HIS A 114 4.15 29.77 -11.04
CA HIS A 114 3.17 29.14 -11.93
C HIS A 114 3.33 27.61 -11.88
N SER A 115 4.58 27.15 -11.84
CA SER A 115 4.96 25.75 -11.67
C SER A 115 4.57 25.20 -10.30
N ASP A 116 4.66 26.02 -9.25
CA ASP A 116 4.30 25.59 -7.90
C ASP A 116 2.78 25.43 -7.73
N LEU A 117 1.99 26.33 -8.31
CA LEU A 117 0.53 26.23 -8.29
C LEU A 117 0.01 25.07 -9.14
N SER A 118 0.60 24.83 -10.32
CA SER A 118 0.23 23.70 -11.17
C SER A 118 0.63 22.36 -10.56
N LYS A 119 1.80 22.27 -9.92
CA LYS A 119 2.25 21.09 -9.17
C LYS A 119 1.36 20.79 -7.97
N ARG A 120 1.01 21.80 -7.16
CA ARG A 120 0.07 21.64 -6.04
C ARG A 120 -1.30 21.14 -6.51
N LYS A 121 -1.83 21.71 -7.59
CA LYS A 121 -3.10 21.27 -8.16
C LYS A 121 -3.05 19.81 -8.62
N LEU A 122 -1.95 19.40 -9.27
CA LEU A 122 -1.75 18.01 -9.69
C LEU A 122 -1.68 17.05 -8.48
N GLU A 123 -1.00 17.47 -7.41
CA GLU A 123 -0.92 16.72 -6.15
C GLU A 123 -2.29 16.58 -5.49
N ASP A 124 -3.07 17.67 -5.42
CA ASP A 124 -4.43 17.68 -4.88
C ASP A 124 -5.37 16.76 -5.69
N ASP A 125 -5.29 16.83 -7.02
CA ASP A 125 -6.08 15.97 -7.92
C ASP A 125 -5.72 14.48 -7.72
N PHE A 126 -4.43 14.17 -7.53
CA PHE A 126 -3.96 12.81 -7.28
C PHE A 126 -4.39 12.29 -5.90
N ASP A 127 -4.32 13.13 -4.87
CA ASP A 127 -4.79 12.79 -3.53
C ASP A 127 -6.32 12.56 -3.53
N ALA A 128 -7.08 13.40 -4.24
CA ALA A 128 -8.53 13.24 -4.40
C ALA A 128 -8.88 11.93 -5.15
N PHE A 129 -8.14 11.61 -6.21
CA PHE A 129 -8.27 10.34 -6.93
C PHE A 129 -7.98 9.14 -6.02
N THR A 130 -6.88 9.21 -5.26
CA THR A 130 -6.47 8.15 -4.31
C THR A 130 -7.51 7.96 -3.21
N ALA A 131 -8.05 9.05 -2.64
CA ALA A 131 -9.10 9.00 -1.63
C ALA A 131 -10.38 8.33 -2.19
N THR A 132 -10.77 8.70 -3.42
CA THR A 132 -11.95 8.12 -4.08
C THR A 132 -11.77 6.62 -4.33
N LYS A 133 -10.65 6.24 -4.94
CA LYS A 133 -10.37 4.83 -5.27
C LYS A 133 -10.19 3.96 -4.03
N SER A 134 -9.52 4.46 -3.00
CA SER A 134 -9.38 3.71 -1.74
C SER A 134 -10.73 3.51 -1.04
N ALA A 135 -11.64 4.49 -1.10
CA ALA A 135 -13.01 4.33 -0.62
C ALA A 135 -13.80 3.29 -1.44
N ASP A 136 -13.60 3.24 -2.76
CA ASP A 136 -14.20 2.21 -3.62
C ASP A 136 -13.70 0.80 -3.27
N LEU A 137 -12.39 0.65 -3.04
CA LEU A 137 -11.79 -0.62 -2.60
C LEU A 137 -12.33 -1.08 -1.24
N ALA A 138 -12.80 -0.17 -0.40
CA ALA A 138 -13.38 -0.50 0.89
C ALA A 138 -14.85 -0.96 0.83
N LYS A 139 -15.54 -0.84 -0.31
CA LYS A 139 -16.95 -1.25 -0.46
C LYS A 139 -17.20 -2.69 0.00
N PRO A 140 -16.43 -3.72 -0.41
CA PRO A 140 -16.65 -5.09 0.04
C PRO A 140 -16.55 -5.27 1.57
N LEU A 141 -15.68 -4.50 2.23
CA LEU A 141 -15.53 -4.50 3.69
C LEU A 141 -16.73 -3.84 4.37
N LYS A 142 -17.19 -2.70 3.81
CA LYS A 142 -18.36 -1.98 4.30
C LYS A 142 -19.64 -2.81 4.18
N ASP A 143 -19.85 -3.44 3.03
CA ASP A 143 -21.03 -4.27 2.75
C ASP A 143 -21.06 -5.51 3.65
N ALA A 144 -19.90 -6.09 3.93
CA ALA A 144 -19.75 -7.20 4.89
C ALA A 144 -19.73 -6.76 6.37
N GLN A 145 -19.88 -5.46 6.66
CA GLN A 145 -19.82 -4.87 8.00
C GLN A 145 -18.54 -5.21 8.78
N ILE A 146 -17.42 -5.39 8.08
CA ILE A 146 -16.11 -5.65 8.69
C ILE A 146 -15.50 -4.32 9.14
N PRO A 147 -15.01 -4.19 10.39
CA PRO A 147 -14.32 -2.98 10.82
C PRO A 147 -13.05 -2.76 10.00
N TYR A 148 -12.91 -1.58 9.40
CA TYR A 148 -11.73 -1.25 8.61
C TYR A 148 -11.22 0.17 8.82
N LYS A 149 -9.95 0.37 8.45
CA LYS A 149 -9.31 1.69 8.33
C LYS A 149 -8.55 1.76 7.00
N ILE A 150 -8.64 2.88 6.32
CA ILE A 150 -7.78 3.20 5.17
C ILE A 150 -6.54 3.92 5.70
N HIS A 151 -5.36 3.44 5.35
CA HIS A 151 -4.07 3.98 5.76
C HIS A 151 -3.23 4.26 4.51
N ILE A 152 -3.19 5.53 4.11
CA ILE A 152 -2.41 6.02 2.97
C ILE A 152 -1.14 6.66 3.51
N VAL A 153 0.00 6.27 2.96
CA VAL A 153 1.32 6.86 3.27
C VAL A 153 1.98 7.30 1.97
N LYS A 154 2.76 8.37 2.02
CA LYS A 154 3.54 8.85 0.87
C LYS A 154 4.99 8.42 1.04
N ASP A 155 5.57 7.78 0.03
CA ASP A 155 6.98 7.39 0.03
C ASP A 155 7.50 7.14 -1.40
N HIS A 156 8.82 7.19 -1.56
CA HIS A 156 9.53 6.89 -2.80
C HIS A 156 9.83 5.40 -2.95
N ASP A 157 10.13 4.69 -1.85
CA ASP A 157 10.33 3.25 -1.85
C ASP A 157 9.07 2.54 -1.33
N MET A 158 8.23 2.12 -2.27
CA MET A 158 6.95 1.46 -1.97
C MET A 158 7.11 0.15 -1.19
N LYS A 159 8.09 -0.67 -1.55
CA LYS A 159 8.23 -2.04 -1.01
C LYS A 159 8.82 -2.00 0.40
N GLU A 160 9.79 -1.13 0.66
CA GLU A 160 10.35 -0.90 1.99
C GLU A 160 9.31 -0.23 2.89
N ARG A 161 8.67 0.85 2.40
CA ARG A 161 7.63 1.54 3.15
C ARG A 161 6.50 0.62 3.56
N LEU A 162 6.07 -0.27 2.67
CA LEU A 162 5.01 -1.22 2.96
C LEU A 162 5.41 -2.13 4.14
N CYS A 163 6.62 -2.70 4.12
CA CYS A 163 7.09 -3.56 5.21
C CYS A 163 7.20 -2.80 6.55
N LEU A 164 7.71 -1.57 6.52
CA LEU A 164 7.79 -0.72 7.72
C LEU A 164 6.41 -0.42 8.31
N GLU A 165 5.44 -0.09 7.46
CA GLU A 165 4.08 0.19 7.93
C GLU A 165 3.37 -1.06 8.47
N VAL A 166 3.66 -2.23 7.91
CA VAL A 166 3.16 -3.53 8.40
C VAL A 166 3.63 -3.79 9.83
N GLU A 167 4.92 -3.56 10.11
CA GLU A 167 5.48 -3.67 11.45
C GLU A 167 4.91 -2.59 12.39
N ARG A 168 4.95 -1.31 11.96
CA ARG A 168 4.49 -0.16 12.74
C ARG A 168 3.03 -0.27 13.17
N LEU A 169 2.18 -0.83 12.29
CA LEU A 169 0.77 -1.05 12.56
C LEU A 169 0.49 -2.34 13.34
N GLY A 170 1.49 -3.19 13.56
CA GLY A 170 1.37 -4.46 14.27
C GLY A 170 0.37 -5.39 13.58
N LEU A 171 0.52 -5.57 12.27
CA LEU A 171 -0.38 -6.43 11.49
C LEU A 171 -0.06 -7.90 11.73
N SER A 172 -1.10 -8.72 11.85
CA SER A 172 -0.97 -10.17 12.09
C SER A 172 -0.73 -10.95 10.80
N ALA A 173 -1.13 -10.39 9.66
CA ALA A 173 -0.86 -10.90 8.31
C ALA A 173 -1.08 -9.79 7.29
N VAL A 174 -0.50 -9.92 6.10
CA VAL A 174 -0.69 -9.02 4.96
C VAL A 174 -1.18 -9.82 3.77
N ILE A 175 -2.24 -9.33 3.13
CA ILE A 175 -2.80 -9.87 1.89
C ILE A 175 -2.48 -8.88 0.78
N MET A 176 -2.05 -9.37 -0.38
CA MET A 176 -1.75 -8.50 -1.52
C MET A 176 -1.94 -9.23 -2.85
N GLY A 177 -2.09 -8.46 -3.93
CA GLY A 177 -2.04 -9.01 -5.27
C GLY A 177 -0.68 -9.59 -5.60
N SER A 178 -0.65 -10.61 -6.45
CA SER A 178 0.60 -11.17 -7.00
C SER A 178 1.34 -10.21 -7.92
N ARG A 179 0.61 -9.21 -8.44
CA ARG A 179 1.04 -8.19 -9.38
C ARG A 179 0.37 -6.88 -9.01
N GLY A 180 0.94 -5.80 -9.51
CA GLY A 180 0.41 -4.45 -9.30
C GLY A 180 0.28 -3.67 -10.61
N PHE A 181 -0.02 -2.38 -10.46
CA PHE A 181 -0.20 -1.44 -11.55
C PHE A 181 0.98 -1.48 -12.53
N GLY A 182 0.68 -1.66 -13.83
CA GLY A 182 1.68 -1.74 -14.90
C GLY A 182 2.24 -3.13 -15.19
N ALA A 183 1.95 -4.15 -14.38
CA ALA A 183 2.41 -5.53 -14.60
C ALA A 183 1.62 -6.29 -15.68
N VAL A 184 0.44 -5.79 -16.08
CA VAL A 184 -0.50 -6.41 -17.02
C VAL A 184 0.06 -6.50 -18.46
N ARG A 185 1.14 -5.78 -18.79
CA ARG A 185 1.60 -5.61 -20.17
C ARG A 185 2.48 -6.72 -20.74
N ARG A 186 2.86 -7.76 -19.99
CA ARG A 186 3.75 -8.83 -20.51
C ARG A 186 3.40 -10.18 -19.92
N GLY A 187 3.18 -11.16 -20.79
CA GLY A 187 3.04 -12.59 -20.45
C GLY A 187 4.16 -13.05 -19.54
N SER A 188 3.88 -13.07 -18.25
CA SER A 188 4.86 -13.31 -17.19
C SER A 188 4.31 -14.35 -16.22
N GLU A 189 3.78 -15.42 -16.81
CA GLU A 189 3.23 -16.57 -16.10
C GLU A 189 4.16 -17.02 -14.97
N GLY A 190 3.59 -17.13 -13.77
CA GLY A 190 4.27 -17.65 -12.59
C GLY A 190 5.06 -16.67 -11.72
N LYS A 191 5.56 -15.54 -12.25
CA LYS A 191 6.40 -14.60 -11.46
C LYS A 191 5.58 -13.66 -10.57
N LEU A 192 6.14 -13.27 -9.42
CA LEU A 192 5.61 -12.23 -8.54
C LEU A 192 6.04 -10.84 -9.03
N GLY A 193 5.22 -9.82 -8.77
CA GLY A 193 5.60 -8.41 -8.91
C GLY A 193 6.66 -8.01 -7.89
N SER A 194 7.42 -6.95 -8.16
CA SER A 194 8.56 -6.52 -7.33
C SER A 194 8.20 -6.24 -5.87
N VAL A 195 7.05 -5.59 -5.63
CA VAL A 195 6.56 -5.28 -4.27
C VAL A 195 6.13 -6.56 -3.55
N SER A 196 5.36 -7.42 -4.23
CA SER A 196 4.90 -8.69 -3.64
C SER A 196 6.05 -9.64 -3.35
N ASP A 197 7.00 -9.77 -4.27
CA ASP A 197 8.22 -10.55 -4.08
C ASP A 197 9.03 -10.03 -2.89
N TYR A 198 9.22 -8.71 -2.77
CA TYR A 198 9.92 -8.13 -1.64
C TYR A 198 9.21 -8.40 -0.31
N CYS A 199 7.90 -8.19 -0.22
CA CYS A 199 7.13 -8.42 0.99
C CYS A 199 7.19 -9.86 1.47
N VAL A 200 7.10 -10.85 0.56
CA VAL A 200 7.20 -12.27 0.91
C VAL A 200 8.51 -12.61 1.64
N HIS A 201 9.59 -11.91 1.32
CA HIS A 201 10.91 -12.15 1.92
C HIS A 201 11.21 -11.26 3.14
N HIS A 202 10.57 -10.08 3.26
CA HIS A 202 10.97 -9.05 4.23
C HIS A 202 9.88 -8.63 5.22
N CYS A 203 8.61 -9.01 5.01
CA CYS A 203 7.57 -8.69 5.98
C CYS A 203 7.77 -9.46 7.28
N VAL A 204 7.55 -8.77 8.40
CA VAL A 204 7.64 -9.34 9.76
C VAL A 204 6.50 -10.31 10.09
N CYS A 205 5.47 -10.39 9.24
CA CYS A 205 4.30 -11.24 9.43
C CYS A 205 3.99 -12.08 8.18
N PRO A 206 3.16 -13.13 8.28
CA PRO A 206 2.75 -13.93 7.13
C PRO A 206 2.18 -13.09 5.98
N VAL A 207 2.61 -13.40 4.75
CA VAL A 207 2.16 -12.75 3.52
C VAL A 207 1.32 -13.73 2.71
N VAL A 208 0.11 -13.31 2.34
CA VAL A 208 -0.81 -14.05 1.48
C VAL A 208 -0.84 -13.35 0.12
N VAL A 209 -0.37 -14.06 -0.90
CA VAL A 209 -0.35 -13.54 -2.27
C VAL A 209 -1.53 -14.08 -3.06
N VAL A 210 -2.42 -13.18 -3.49
CA VAL A 210 -3.62 -13.49 -4.26
C VAL A 210 -3.33 -13.36 -5.75
N ARG A 211 -3.57 -14.44 -6.51
CA ARG A 211 -3.49 -14.43 -7.98
C ARG A 211 -4.78 -13.86 -8.55
N TYR A 212 -4.64 -12.95 -9.50
CA TYR A 212 -5.77 -12.48 -10.29
C TYR A 212 -6.07 -13.53 -11.34
N PRO A 213 -7.33 -13.92 -11.56
CA PRO A 213 -7.68 -14.90 -12.57
C PRO A 213 -7.32 -14.34 -13.96
N ASP A 214 -6.63 -15.13 -14.77
CA ASP A 214 -6.35 -14.80 -16.17
C ASP A 214 -7.60 -15.11 -17.03
N ASP A 215 -7.82 -14.37 -18.13
CA ASP A 215 -8.95 -14.62 -19.06
C ASP A 215 -8.92 -16.03 -19.70
N ASN A 216 -7.79 -16.74 -19.58
CA ASN A 216 -7.60 -18.12 -20.06
C ASN A 216 -7.92 -19.18 -19.00
N ASP A 217 -8.11 -18.80 -17.75
CA ASP A 217 -8.40 -19.69 -16.62
C ASP A 217 -9.92 -19.74 -16.34
N SER A 218 -10.72 -20.03 -17.37
CA SER A 218 -12.06 -20.58 -17.16
C SER A 218 -11.94 -22.02 -16.66
N VAL A 219 -11.39 -22.19 -15.46
CA VAL A 219 -11.32 -23.48 -14.78
C VAL A 219 -12.69 -23.71 -14.16
N GLU A 220 -13.37 -24.74 -14.65
CA GLU A 220 -14.55 -25.31 -14.04
C GLU A 220 -14.30 -25.50 -12.54
N VAL A 221 -15.14 -24.87 -11.72
CA VAL A 221 -15.19 -25.14 -10.29
C VAL A 221 -15.66 -26.58 -10.13
N GLY A 222 -14.69 -27.48 -9.92
CA GLY A 222 -14.93 -28.88 -9.60
C GLY A 222 -15.92 -29.02 -8.45
N THR A 223 -17.03 -29.65 -8.76
CA THR A 223 -18.19 -29.88 -7.92
C THR A 223 -17.84 -30.76 -6.71
N ALA A 224 -17.87 -30.19 -5.51
CA ALA A 224 -18.09 -30.94 -4.28
C ALA A 224 -18.99 -30.14 -3.31
N GLY A 225 -20.30 -30.25 -3.56
CA GLY A 225 -21.41 -30.22 -2.58
C GLY A 225 -21.52 -29.06 -1.59
N ALA A 226 -22.37 -28.06 -1.90
CA ALA A 226 -23.63 -27.80 -1.19
C ALA A 226 -24.21 -26.39 -1.52
N ALA A 227 -25.36 -26.40 -2.22
CA ALA A 227 -26.50 -25.48 -2.20
C ALA A 227 -26.33 -23.94 -2.35
N ALA A 228 -26.76 -23.44 -3.52
CA ALA A 228 -27.60 -22.25 -3.84
C ALA A 228 -27.24 -20.88 -3.18
N THR A 229 -27.06 -19.77 -3.92
CA THR A 229 -27.99 -19.14 -4.89
C THR A 229 -27.27 -18.25 -5.94
N SER A 230 -27.90 -18.11 -7.11
CA SER A 230 -27.43 -17.62 -8.43
C SER A 230 -27.21 -16.08 -8.62
N PRO A 231 -27.08 -15.54 -9.86
CA PRO A 231 -25.83 -15.04 -10.46
C PRO A 231 -25.79 -13.50 -10.64
N VAL A 232 -24.59 -12.91 -10.79
CA VAL A 232 -24.45 -11.50 -11.21
C VAL A 232 -24.23 -11.43 -12.72
N VAL A 233 -25.16 -10.71 -13.36
CA VAL A 233 -25.21 -10.35 -14.78
C VAL A 233 -23.97 -9.54 -15.18
N VAL A 234 -23.19 -10.05 -16.12
CA VAL A 234 -22.15 -9.26 -16.81
C VAL A 234 -22.73 -8.77 -18.14
N VAL A 235 -22.96 -7.46 -18.22
CA VAL A 235 -23.32 -6.76 -19.46
C VAL A 235 -22.08 -6.76 -20.37
N LYS A 236 -22.11 -7.61 -21.41
CA LYS A 236 -21.10 -7.62 -22.48
C LYS A 236 -21.37 -6.46 -23.42
N LYS A 237 -20.50 -5.44 -23.42
CA LYS A 237 -20.48 -4.38 -24.42
C LYS A 237 -19.81 -4.93 -25.67
N GLY A 238 -20.61 -5.33 -26.66
CA GLY A 238 -20.12 -5.86 -27.94
C GLY A 238 -19.49 -4.76 -28.80
N HIS A 239 -18.26 -5.00 -29.26
CA HIS A 239 -17.69 -4.32 -30.42
C HIS A 239 -17.96 -5.17 -31.67
N GLU A 240 -18.52 -4.47 -32.65
CA GLU A 240 -18.49 -4.61 -34.10
C GLU A 240 -17.74 -5.81 -34.68
N GLY A 241 -18.48 -6.64 -35.43
CA GLY A 241 -17.96 -7.73 -36.24
C GLY A 241 -18.81 -7.86 -37.51
N GLU A 242 -18.20 -7.47 -38.62
CA GLU A 242 -18.61 -7.58 -40.02
C GLU A 242 -19.26 -8.93 -40.37
N ALA A 243 -20.51 -8.91 -40.85
CA ALA A 243 -21.21 -10.11 -41.31
C ALA A 243 -20.97 -10.33 -42.80
N VAL A 244 -20.05 -11.25 -43.12
CA VAL A 244 -19.94 -11.88 -44.45
C VAL A 244 -20.98 -13.00 -44.52
N ILE A 245 -21.95 -12.88 -45.44
CA ILE A 245 -23.02 -13.87 -45.67
C ILE A 245 -22.71 -14.71 -46.91
N LYS A 246 -22.53 -16.01 -46.73
CA LYS A 246 -22.74 -17.11 -47.71
C LYS A 246 -22.91 -18.42 -46.93
N PRO A 247 -23.44 -19.54 -47.48
CA PRO A 247 -24.40 -19.78 -48.56
C PRO A 247 -25.56 -20.72 -48.09
N VAL A 248 -26.56 -21.01 -48.92
CA VAL A 248 -27.37 -22.25 -48.77
C VAL A 248 -27.68 -22.83 -50.16
N ASP A 249 -27.11 -24.00 -50.46
CA ASP A 249 -27.55 -24.89 -51.54
C ASP A 249 -28.62 -25.84 -50.99
N GLU A 250 -29.81 -25.85 -51.61
CA GLU A 250 -30.87 -26.80 -51.28
C GLU A 250 -30.68 -28.13 -52.01
N HIS A 251 -30.66 -29.22 -51.25
CA HIS A 251 -30.72 -30.59 -51.75
C HIS A 251 -32.15 -31.03 -52.06
N LYS A 252 -32.25 -31.75 -53.18
CA LYS A 252 -33.43 -32.42 -53.76
C LYS A 252 -34.13 -33.35 -52.76
N LYS A 253 -35.47 -33.37 -52.81
CA LYS A 253 -36.32 -34.45 -52.27
C LYS A 253 -36.69 -35.40 -53.41
N GLU A 254 -36.44 -36.70 -53.20
CA GLU A 254 -37.10 -37.81 -53.88
C GLU A 254 -38.49 -38.00 -53.28
N ASP A 255 -39.53 -37.95 -54.12
CA ASP A 255 -40.45 -39.05 -54.45
C ASP A 255 -41.47 -38.57 -55.50
#